data_AF-A0A7R9LYF6-F1
#
_entry.id   AF-A0A7R9LYF6-F1
#
_cell.length_a   1.000
_cell.length_b   1.000
_cell.length_c   1.000
_cell.angle_alpha   90.00
_cell.angle_beta   90.00
_cell.angle_gamma   90.00
#
_symmetry.space_group_name_H-M   'P 1'
#
loop_
_entity.id
_entity.type
_entity.pdbx_description
1 polymer ?
#
loop_
_entity_poly.entity_id
_entity_poly.type
_entity_poly.pdbx_seq_one_letter_code
_entity_poly.pdbx_strand_id
1 'polypeptide(L)'
;MNTIVTEEGSERWVFGKVNRFNSQECRQYLFCLTPKANIKYNCSILKNLTEIGKLDIVWVTGIGERGHLQTSQLERMPPNYGDMKLIIERMESKAKLKSKLDVVFRLINCCNRTVEPILNFDNSAPNQPLLWLGLSGRSLGPLESSAFVDFELSVYPIETGIHCLPTIRIIDSYLKI
;
A
#
# COMPACT_ATOMS: atom_id res chain seq x y z
N MET A 1 -20.09 9.24 -20.21
CA MET A 1 -19.12 10.36 -20.18
C MET A 1 -18.06 10.01 -19.16
N ASN A 2 -16.78 10.25 -19.43
CA ASN A 2 -15.66 9.78 -18.59
C ASN A 2 -15.49 10.64 -17.32
N THR A 3 -16.43 10.54 -16.40
CA THR A 3 -16.41 11.19 -15.09
C THR A 3 -16.22 10.15 -14.00
N ILE A 4 -15.54 10.55 -12.93
CA ILE A 4 -15.53 9.79 -11.67
C ILE A 4 -16.13 10.68 -10.59
N VAL A 5 -16.99 10.07 -9.77
CA VAL A 5 -17.54 10.69 -8.57
C VAL A 5 -16.49 10.55 -7.48
N THR A 6 -16.04 11.69 -6.94
CA THR A 6 -15.13 11.70 -5.79
C THR A 6 -15.88 11.36 -4.51
N GLU A 7 -15.15 11.05 -3.43
CA GLU A 7 -15.75 10.81 -2.11
C GLU A 7 -16.55 12.04 -1.60
N GLU A 8 -16.25 13.23 -2.11
CA GLU A 8 -16.96 14.49 -1.83
C GLU A 8 -18.20 14.69 -2.72
N GLY A 9 -18.53 13.73 -3.58
CA GLY A 9 -19.66 13.80 -4.51
C GLY A 9 -19.42 14.70 -5.73
N SER A 10 -18.21 15.26 -5.90
CA SER A 10 -17.88 16.08 -7.06
C SER A 10 -17.51 15.21 -8.26
N GLU A 11 -18.07 15.51 -9.43
CA GLU A 11 -17.70 14.85 -10.68
C GLU A 11 -16.42 15.48 -11.24
N ARG A 12 -15.41 14.65 -11.49
CA ARG A 12 -14.18 15.06 -12.18
C ARG A 12 -13.96 14.26 -13.45
N TRP A 13 -13.52 14.94 -14.50
CA TRP A 13 -13.12 14.31 -15.75
C TRP A 13 -11.88 13.46 -15.55
N VAL A 14 -11.93 12.20 -16.00
CA VAL A 14 -10.81 11.27 -15.82
C VAL A 14 -9.59 11.71 -16.66
N PHE A 15 -9.78 12.39 -17.79
CA PHE A 15 -8.71 12.78 -18.73
C PHE A 15 -8.35 14.27 -18.69
N GLY A 16 -8.74 14.98 -17.62
CA GLY A 16 -8.48 16.41 -17.48
C GLY A 16 -9.39 17.29 -18.35
N LYS A 17 -8.94 18.52 -18.63
CA LYS A 17 -9.75 19.56 -19.30
C LYS A 17 -10.16 19.19 -20.74
N VAL A 18 -9.39 18.32 -21.40
CA VAL A 18 -9.69 17.84 -22.76
C VAL A 18 -9.97 16.33 -22.67
N ASN A 19 -11.25 15.98 -22.62
CA ASN A 19 -11.74 14.61 -22.55
C ASN A 19 -11.85 13.97 -23.94
N ARG A 20 -10.74 13.95 -24.68
CA ARG A 20 -10.65 13.33 -26.02
C ARG A 20 -9.41 12.42 -26.06
N PHE A 21 -9.55 11.34 -26.82
CA PHE A 21 -8.44 10.46 -27.17
C PHE A 21 -8.01 10.73 -28.60
N ASN A 22 -6.72 10.59 -28.87
CA ASN A 22 -6.24 10.52 -30.23
C ASN A 22 -6.66 9.20 -30.88
N SER A 23 -6.78 9.19 -32.20
CA SER A 23 -7.04 7.95 -32.94
C SER A 23 -5.94 6.93 -32.62
N GLN A 24 -6.33 5.68 -32.34
CA GLN A 24 -5.45 4.56 -31.96
C GLN A 24 -4.72 4.71 -30.62
N GLU A 25 -5.08 5.69 -29.79
CA GLU A 25 -4.48 5.82 -28.46
C GLU A 25 -4.95 4.69 -27.52
N CYS A 26 -3.99 4.05 -26.85
CA CYS A 26 -4.25 3.08 -25.78
C CYS A 26 -3.78 3.66 -24.45
N ARG A 27 -4.60 3.54 -23.39
CA ARG A 27 -4.22 3.91 -22.02
C ARG A 27 -4.42 2.75 -21.08
N GLN A 28 -3.44 2.55 -20.21
CA GLN A 28 -3.49 1.57 -19.15
C GLN A 28 -3.73 2.28 -17.82
N TYR A 29 -4.66 1.76 -17.02
CA TYR A 29 -4.97 2.29 -15.70
C TYR A 29 -4.63 1.24 -14.65
N LEU A 30 -3.96 1.69 -13.60
CA LEU A 30 -3.71 0.89 -12.41
C LEU A 30 -4.63 1.37 -11.30
N PHE A 31 -5.46 0.47 -10.77
CA PHE A 31 -6.33 0.74 -9.63
C PHE A 31 -5.78 0.00 -8.40
N CYS A 32 -5.72 0.68 -7.26
CA CYS A 32 -5.40 0.09 -5.97
C CYS A 32 -6.66 0.11 -5.10
N LEU A 33 -7.17 -1.07 -4.74
CA LEU A 33 -8.33 -1.19 -3.86
C LEU A 33 -7.88 -1.14 -2.41
N THR A 34 -8.50 -0.27 -1.62
CA THR A 34 -8.21 -0.15 -0.19
C THR A 34 -9.37 -0.75 0.61
N PRO A 35 -9.12 -1.64 1.57
CA PRO A 35 -10.17 -2.13 2.46
C PRO A 35 -10.85 -1.00 3.22
N LYS A 36 -12.14 -1.17 3.53
CA LYS A 36 -12.87 -0.22 4.39
C LYS A 36 -12.18 -0.07 5.75
N ALA A 37 -12.24 1.13 6.33
CA ALA A 37 -11.51 1.48 7.55
C ALA A 37 -11.77 0.52 8.73
N ASN A 38 -13.00 -0.01 8.84
CA ASN A 38 -13.40 -0.95 9.89
C ASN A 38 -12.75 -2.34 9.78
N ILE A 39 -12.29 -2.74 8.58
CA ILE A 39 -11.68 -4.07 8.34
C ILE A 39 -10.20 -4.00 7.96
N LYS A 40 -9.66 -2.81 7.68
CA LYS A 40 -8.28 -2.59 7.18
C LYS A 40 -7.19 -3.26 8.04
N TYR A 41 -7.41 -3.34 9.35
CA TYR A 41 -6.45 -3.88 10.31
C TYR A 41 -6.76 -5.29 10.80
N ASN A 42 -7.92 -5.83 10.42
CA ASN A 42 -8.31 -7.15 10.87
C ASN A 42 -7.74 -8.22 9.94
N CYS A 43 -6.59 -8.80 10.31
CA CYS A 43 -5.90 -9.80 9.49
C CYS A 43 -6.79 -11.02 9.21
N SER A 44 -7.64 -11.45 10.15
CA SER A 44 -8.46 -12.66 10.00
C SER A 44 -9.59 -12.46 9.00
N ILE A 45 -10.30 -11.34 9.07
CA ILE A 45 -11.33 -10.98 8.09
C ILE A 45 -10.70 -10.81 6.70
N LEU A 46 -9.58 -10.09 6.62
CA LEU A 46 -8.91 -9.86 5.33
C LEU A 46 -8.32 -11.14 4.71
N LYS A 47 -8.00 -12.18 5.48
CA LYS A 47 -7.58 -13.49 4.93
C LYS A 47 -8.72 -14.16 4.17
N ASN A 48 -9.95 -14.05 4.69
CA ASN A 48 -11.12 -14.73 4.15
C ASN A 48 -11.78 -13.96 3.00
N LEU A 49 -11.46 -12.68 2.82
CA LEU A 49 -11.96 -11.84 1.72
C LEU A 49 -11.12 -12.05 0.45
N THR A 50 -11.36 -13.14 -0.27
CA THR A 50 -10.73 -13.44 -1.57
C THR A 50 -11.51 -12.88 -2.75
N GLU A 51 -12.83 -12.70 -2.61
CA GLU A 51 -13.68 -12.09 -3.61
C GLU A 51 -13.54 -10.56 -3.60
N ILE A 52 -13.12 -10.00 -4.74
CA ILE A 52 -12.98 -8.54 -4.92
C ILE A 52 -14.28 -7.95 -5.48
N GLY A 53 -14.84 -8.58 -6.52
CA GLY A 53 -16.02 -8.09 -7.23
C GLY A 53 -15.93 -8.31 -8.74
N LYS A 54 -16.71 -7.57 -9.54
CA LYS A 54 -16.68 -7.62 -11.01
C LYS A 54 -16.40 -6.24 -11.56
N LEU A 55 -15.73 -6.18 -12.69
CA LEU A 55 -15.57 -4.94 -13.44
C LEU A 55 -16.65 -4.89 -14.52
N ASP A 56 -17.40 -3.80 -14.55
CA ASP A 56 -18.47 -3.55 -15.51
C ASP A 56 -18.14 -2.29 -16.33
N ILE A 57 -18.04 -2.42 -17.65
CA ILE A 57 -17.63 -1.36 -18.58
C ILE A 57 -18.72 -1.19 -19.63
N VAL A 58 -19.28 0.02 -19.73
CA VAL A 58 -20.23 0.42 -20.76
C VAL A 58 -19.62 1.54 -21.60
N TRP A 59 -19.72 1.44 -22.92
CA TRP A 59 -19.26 2.49 -23.84
C TRP A 59 -20.21 2.69 -25.01
N VAL A 60 -19.94 3.74 -25.79
CA VAL A 60 -20.61 4.01 -27.06
C VAL A 60 -19.53 4.11 -28.13
N THR A 61 -19.69 3.38 -29.24
CA THR A 61 -18.75 3.39 -30.36
C THR A 61 -18.85 4.69 -31.17
N GLY A 62 -17.90 4.92 -32.07
CA GLY A 62 -17.90 6.11 -32.94
C GLY A 62 -19.13 6.23 -33.85
N ILE A 63 -19.87 5.13 -34.09
CA ILE A 63 -21.11 5.09 -34.88
C ILE A 63 -22.38 5.05 -34.02
N GLY A 64 -22.27 5.24 -32.70
CA GLY A 64 -23.42 5.34 -31.79
C GLY A 64 -23.91 4.01 -31.22
N GLU A 65 -23.23 2.90 -31.48
CA GLU A 65 -23.61 1.60 -30.91
C GLU A 65 -23.15 1.50 -29.45
N ARG A 66 -23.98 0.89 -28.61
CA ARG A 66 -23.62 0.64 -27.20
C ARG A 66 -22.86 -0.66 -27.07
N GLY A 67 -21.69 -0.60 -26.45
CA GLY A 67 -20.93 -1.77 -26.05
C GLY A 67 -20.99 -1.97 -24.54
N HIS A 68 -20.88 -3.22 -24.12
CA HIS A 68 -20.89 -3.65 -22.73
C HIS A 68 -19.89 -4.79 -22.55
N LEU A 69 -19.04 -4.69 -21.53
CA LEU A 69 -18.07 -5.70 -21.15
C LEU A 69 -18.10 -5.85 -19.65
N GLN A 70 -18.41 -7.06 -19.20
CA GLN A 70 -18.39 -7.42 -17.80
C GLN A 70 -17.41 -8.56 -17.57
N THR A 71 -16.59 -8.44 -16.53
CA THR A 71 -15.69 -9.53 -16.15
C THR A 71 -16.43 -10.55 -15.29
N SER A 72 -15.90 -11.77 -15.26
CA SER A 72 -16.18 -12.73 -14.17
C SER A 72 -15.77 -12.15 -12.82
N GLN A 73 -16.15 -12.84 -11.75
CA GLN A 73 -15.72 -12.50 -10.39
C GLN A 73 -14.18 -12.44 -10.34
N LEU A 74 -13.66 -11.28 -9.98
CA LEU A 74 -12.25 -11.08 -9.68
C LEU A 74 -12.01 -11.62 -8.29
N GLU A 75 -11.14 -12.62 -8.23
CA GLU A 75 -10.67 -13.22 -7.00
C GLU A 75 -9.18 -12.93 -6.85
N ARG A 76 -8.74 -12.75 -5.61
CA ARG A 76 -7.33 -12.73 -5.27
C ARG A 76 -6.97 -13.98 -4.49
N MET A 77 -5.71 -14.35 -4.58
CA MET A 77 -5.16 -15.34 -3.66
C MET A 77 -5.28 -14.81 -2.22
N PRO A 78 -5.73 -15.65 -1.27
CA PRO A 78 -5.81 -15.25 0.12
C PRO A 78 -4.43 -14.81 0.60
N PRO A 79 -4.31 -13.63 1.20
CA PRO A 79 -3.03 -13.08 1.60
C PRO A 79 -2.45 -13.90 2.76
N ASN A 80 -1.21 -14.37 2.61
CA ASN A 80 -0.49 -15.00 3.70
C ASN A 80 0.15 -13.93 4.61
N TYR A 81 -0.61 -13.38 5.55
CA TYR A 81 -0.11 -12.34 6.46
C TYR A 81 0.91 -12.82 7.51
N GLY A 82 1.24 -14.12 7.56
CA GLY A 82 2.14 -14.66 8.58
C GLY A 82 1.72 -14.30 10.00
N ASP A 83 2.72 -14.16 10.87
CA ASP A 83 2.61 -13.82 12.29
C ASP A 83 2.44 -12.31 12.54
N MET A 84 3.13 -11.49 11.74
CA MET A 84 3.11 -10.03 11.86
C MET A 84 2.92 -9.39 10.49
N LYS A 85 2.12 -8.34 10.44
CA LYS A 85 1.85 -7.56 9.21
C LYS A 85 2.35 -6.14 9.39
N LEU A 86 3.18 -5.69 8.45
CA LEU A 86 3.68 -4.31 8.38
C LEU A 86 2.98 -3.55 7.24
N ILE A 87 2.54 -2.32 7.51
CA ILE A 87 1.88 -1.44 6.53
C ILE A 87 2.52 -0.06 6.61
N ILE A 88 2.62 0.63 5.48
CA ILE A 88 2.95 2.07 5.43
C ILE A 88 1.63 2.84 5.59
N GLU A 89 1.47 3.57 6.69
CA GLU A 89 0.29 4.40 6.93
C GLU A 89 0.42 5.78 6.27
N ARG A 90 1.62 6.38 6.34
CA ARG A 90 1.85 7.70 5.78
C ARG A 90 3.27 7.83 5.25
N MET A 91 3.37 8.31 4.01
CA MET A 91 4.63 8.64 3.35
C MET A 91 4.34 9.63 2.21
N GLU A 92 5.24 10.58 1.98
CA GLU A 92 5.15 11.43 0.80
C GLU A 92 5.59 10.66 -0.46
N SER A 93 4.84 10.82 -1.55
CA SER A 93 5.15 10.15 -2.82
C SER A 93 6.35 10.74 -3.57
N LYS A 94 6.82 11.91 -3.14
CA LYS A 94 7.98 12.61 -3.70
C LYS A 94 8.87 13.07 -2.56
N ALA A 95 10.17 12.85 -2.70
CA ALA A 95 11.16 13.30 -1.74
C ALA A 95 12.19 14.19 -2.41
N LYS A 96 12.71 15.19 -1.68
CA LYS A 96 13.84 15.98 -2.13
C LYS A 96 15.14 15.25 -1.80
N LEU A 97 16.08 15.29 -2.73
CA LEU A 97 17.42 14.77 -2.50
C LEU A 97 18.05 15.48 -1.29
N LYS A 98 18.82 14.74 -0.48
CA LYS A 98 19.53 15.26 0.69
C LYS A 98 18.62 15.94 1.73
N SER A 99 17.36 15.51 1.79
CA SER A 99 16.38 15.96 2.79
C SER A 99 15.82 14.76 3.54
N LYS A 100 15.55 14.94 4.82
CA LYS A 100 14.83 13.95 5.64
C LYS A 100 13.43 13.73 5.05
N LEU A 101 13.04 12.46 4.95
CA LEU A 101 11.68 12.02 4.65
C LEU A 101 11.21 11.09 5.77
N ASP A 102 10.04 11.39 6.34
CA ASP A 102 9.46 10.60 7.41
C ASP A 102 8.43 9.61 6.88
N VAL A 103 8.55 8.36 7.33
CA VAL A 103 7.68 7.25 6.95
C VAL A 103 7.05 6.68 8.21
N VAL A 104 5.72 6.71 8.27
CA VAL A 104 4.95 6.14 9.39
C VAL A 104 4.54 4.73 9.01
N PHE A 105 4.99 3.78 9.82
CA PHE A 105 4.67 2.38 9.71
C PHE A 105 3.66 1.98 10.78
N ARG A 106 2.81 1.01 10.43
CA ARG A 106 1.94 0.29 11.35
C ARG A 106 2.31 -1.17 11.36
N LEU A 107 2.71 -1.68 12.51
CA LEU A 107 2.92 -3.10 12.75
C LEU A 107 1.69 -3.67 13.44
N ILE A 108 1.17 -4.77 12.92
CA ILE A 108 -0.02 -5.45 13.42
C ILE A 108 0.39 -6.87 13.83
N ASN A 109 0.05 -7.23 15.07
CA ASN A 109 0.21 -8.59 15.56
C ASN A 109 -0.95 -9.44 15.03
N CYS A 110 -0.67 -10.36 14.11
CA CYS A 110 -1.65 -11.31 13.60
C CYS A 110 -1.56 -12.68 14.33
N CYS A 111 -0.72 -12.84 15.35
CA CYS A 111 -0.67 -14.03 16.21
C CYS A 111 -1.81 -14.06 17.23
N ASN A 112 -2.02 -15.23 17.83
CA ASN A 112 -2.92 -15.45 18.97
C ASN A 112 -2.26 -15.22 20.35
N ARG A 113 -1.04 -14.69 20.37
CA ARG A 113 -0.24 -14.41 21.57
C ARG A 113 0.33 -12.99 21.52
N THR A 114 0.74 -12.47 22.67
CA THR A 114 1.54 -11.25 22.79
C THR A 114 2.92 -11.46 22.16
N VAL A 115 3.42 -10.46 21.43
CA VAL A 115 4.76 -10.47 20.81
C VAL A 115 5.57 -9.27 21.29
N GLU A 116 6.90 -9.37 21.29
CA GLU A 116 7.80 -8.26 21.61
C GLU A 116 8.66 -7.92 20.39
N PRO A 117 8.16 -7.08 19.47
CA PRO A 117 8.85 -6.79 18.22
C PRO A 117 10.05 -5.86 18.45
N ILE A 118 11.21 -6.30 17.96
CA ILE A 118 12.43 -5.52 17.85
C ILE A 118 12.63 -5.12 16.39
N LEU A 119 12.77 -3.81 16.16
CA LEU A 119 12.98 -3.20 14.86
C LEU A 119 14.48 -3.08 14.55
N ASN A 120 14.89 -3.75 13.48
CA ASN A 120 16.26 -3.75 12.98
C ASN A 120 16.28 -3.23 11.53
N PHE A 121 17.19 -2.31 11.26
CA PHE A 121 17.54 -1.88 9.91
C PHE A 121 19.05 -1.66 9.82
N ASP A 122 19.57 -1.64 8.60
CA ASP A 122 20.96 -1.31 8.33
C ASP A 122 21.07 -0.56 7.00
N ASN A 123 22.24 0.05 6.78
CA ASN A 123 22.60 0.75 5.54
C ASN A 123 23.77 0.04 4.86
N SER A 124 23.83 -1.29 4.96
CA SER A 124 24.99 -2.08 4.53
C SER A 124 24.92 -2.52 3.07
N ALA A 125 23.76 -2.37 2.42
CA ALA A 125 23.60 -2.75 1.03
C ALA A 125 24.47 -1.86 0.11
N PRO A 126 25.21 -2.45 -0.84
CA PRO A 126 25.99 -1.69 -1.80
C PRO A 126 25.06 -0.82 -2.67
N ASN A 127 25.45 0.43 -2.91
CA ASN A 127 24.70 1.40 -3.72
C ASN A 127 23.24 1.60 -3.26
N GLN A 128 23.02 1.65 -1.94
CA GLN A 128 21.70 1.91 -1.39
C GLN A 128 21.29 3.39 -1.59
N PRO A 129 20.26 3.70 -2.41
CA PRO A 129 19.93 5.07 -2.80
C PRO A 129 19.23 5.88 -1.69
N LEU A 130 18.73 5.18 -0.66
CA LEU A 130 17.96 5.71 0.45
C LEU A 130 18.56 5.22 1.76
N LEU A 131 19.02 6.09 2.65
CA LEU A 131 19.65 5.67 3.91
C LEU A 131 18.70 5.82 5.10
N TRP A 132 18.56 4.79 5.92
CA TRP A 132 17.83 4.90 7.18
C TRP A 132 18.58 5.79 8.17
N LEU A 133 17.85 6.67 8.84
CA LEU A 133 18.36 7.51 9.93
C LEU A 133 17.85 6.97 11.27
N GLY A 134 18.71 6.99 12.29
CA GLY A 134 18.36 6.62 13.66
C GLY A 134 19.07 5.36 14.14
N LEU A 135 18.52 4.77 15.21
CA LEU A 135 19.11 3.61 15.90
C LEU A 135 18.32 2.34 15.56
N SER A 136 19.07 1.31 15.13
CA SER A 136 18.58 -0.06 14.93
C SER A 136 18.54 -0.81 16.26
N GLY A 137 17.79 -1.91 16.35
CA GLY A 137 17.64 -2.71 17.57
C GLY A 137 16.66 -2.13 18.58
N ARG A 138 15.76 -1.25 18.15
CA ARG A 138 14.77 -0.61 19.03
C ARG A 138 13.62 -1.57 19.31
N SER A 139 13.32 -1.81 20.58
CA SER A 139 12.07 -2.48 20.98
C SER A 139 10.87 -1.54 20.77
N LEU A 140 9.80 -2.08 20.19
CA LEU A 140 8.52 -1.38 19.99
C LEU A 140 7.53 -1.63 21.14
N GLY A 141 7.96 -2.33 22.20
CA GLY A 141 7.12 -2.69 23.35
C GLY A 141 6.24 -3.92 23.09
N PRO A 142 5.65 -4.51 24.15
CA PRO A 142 4.78 -5.68 24.00
C PRO A 142 3.52 -5.33 23.20
N LEU A 143 3.18 -6.19 22.25
CA LEU A 143 2.05 -6.02 21.36
C LEU A 143 1.08 -7.20 21.52
N GLU A 144 -0.08 -6.92 22.10
CA GLU A 144 -1.14 -7.91 22.33
C GLU A 144 -1.67 -8.53 21.03
N SER A 145 -2.32 -9.69 21.15
CA SER A 145 -2.94 -10.35 20.00
C SER A 145 -3.93 -9.41 19.29
N SER A 146 -3.85 -9.34 17.96
CA SER A 146 -4.68 -8.47 17.11
C SER A 146 -4.53 -6.96 17.36
N ALA A 147 -3.57 -6.54 18.20
CA ALA A 147 -3.24 -5.14 18.40
C ALA A 147 -2.27 -4.62 17.33
N PHE A 148 -2.11 -3.30 17.27
CA PHE A 148 -1.15 -2.64 16.39
C PHE A 148 -0.35 -1.56 17.12
N VAL A 149 0.84 -1.27 16.61
CA VAL A 149 1.68 -0.15 17.04
C VAL A 149 2.12 0.65 15.82
N ASP A 150 2.03 1.97 15.94
CA ASP A 150 2.55 2.89 14.94
C ASP A 150 3.93 3.37 15.36
N PHE A 151 4.87 3.37 14.43
CA PHE A 151 6.22 3.90 14.64
C PHE A 151 6.71 4.64 13.40
N GLU A 152 7.59 5.60 13.62
CA GLU A 152 8.13 6.45 12.56
C GLU A 152 9.61 6.10 12.33
N LEU A 153 9.98 5.97 11.06
CA LEU A 153 11.37 5.92 10.62
C LEU A 153 11.63 7.03 9.62
N SER A 154 12.84 7.58 9.69
CA SER A 154 13.28 8.63 8.80
C SER A 154 14.27 8.07 7.79
N VAL A 155 14.11 8.45 6.53
CA VAL A 155 14.98 8.05 5.42
C VAL A 155 15.60 9.27 4.77
N TYR A 156 16.82 9.10 4.26
CA TYR A 156 17.62 10.14 3.64
C TYR A 156 17.99 9.75 2.20
N PRO A 157 17.36 10.37 1.19
CA PRO A 157 17.64 10.07 -0.21
C PRO A 157 18.99 10.66 -0.67
N ILE A 158 19.86 9.82 -1.22
CA ILE A 158 21.16 10.22 -1.76
C ILE A 158 21.23 10.16 -3.30
N GLU A 159 20.31 9.44 -3.94
CA GLU A 159 20.20 9.36 -5.39
C GLU A 159 18.80 9.77 -5.89
N THR A 160 18.75 10.32 -7.11
CA THR A 160 17.49 10.68 -7.78
C THR A 160 16.93 9.49 -8.55
N GLY A 161 15.60 9.38 -8.65
CA GLY A 161 14.96 8.32 -9.43
C GLY A 161 13.75 7.73 -8.70
N ILE A 162 13.25 6.61 -9.24
CA ILE A 162 12.23 5.79 -8.58
C ILE A 162 12.97 4.72 -7.79
N HIS A 163 12.88 4.81 -6.47
CA HIS A 163 13.60 3.93 -5.56
C HIS A 163 12.65 3.22 -4.62
N CYS A 164 12.94 1.95 -4.31
CA CYS A 164 12.24 1.22 -3.27
C CYS A 164 12.77 1.61 -1.89
N LEU A 165 11.92 1.58 -0.86
CA LEU A 165 12.38 1.71 0.51
C LEU A 165 13.36 0.57 0.85
N PRO A 166 14.46 0.84 1.57
CA PRO A 166 15.36 -0.21 2.00
C PRO A 166 14.69 -1.17 2.98
N THR A 167 15.20 -2.39 3.08
CA THR A 167 14.62 -3.42 3.92
C THR A 167 14.66 -3.03 5.40
N ILE A 168 13.58 -3.34 6.11
CA ILE A 168 13.54 -3.37 7.58
C ILE A 168 13.23 -4.79 8.04
N ARG A 169 13.79 -5.20 9.17
CA ARG A 169 13.58 -6.49 9.82
C ARG A 169 12.89 -6.29 11.15
N ILE A 170 11.86 -7.08 11.41
CA ILE A 170 11.13 -7.09 12.68
C ILE A 170 11.21 -8.50 13.22
N ILE A 171 11.70 -8.64 14.45
CA ILE A 171 11.94 -9.93 15.10
C ILE A 171 11.17 -9.95 16.41
N ASP A 172 10.42 -11.01 16.67
CA ASP A 172 9.78 -11.24 17.97
C ASP A 172 10.83 -11.77 18.96
N SER A 173 11.14 -11.01 20.01
CA SER A 173 12.09 -11.44 21.05
C SER A 173 11.50 -12.36 22.11
N TYR A 174 10.17 -12.56 22.12
CA TYR A 174 9.50 -13.41 23.09
C TYR A 174 9.84 -14.90 22.88
N LEU A 175 10.05 -15.31 21.63
CA LEU A 175 10.55 -16.63 21.27
C LEU A 175 12.08 -16.59 21.12
N LYS A 176 12.80 -16.60 22.24
CA LYS A 176 14.21 -17.02 22.19
C LYS A 176 14.25 -18.51 21.83
N ILE A 177 14.71 -18.82 20.63
CA ILE A 177 15.16 -20.17 20.25
C ILE A 177 16.39 -20.52 21.08
#